data_AF-A0A838WIH3-F1
#
_entry.id   AF-A0A838WIH3-F1
#
_cell.length_a   1.000
_cell.length_b   1.000
_cell.length_c   1.000
_cell.angle_alpha   90.00
_cell.angle_beta   90.00
_cell.angle_gamma   90.00
#
_symmetry.space_group_name_H-M   'P 1'
#
loop_
_entity.id
_entity.type
_entity.pdbx_description
1 polymer ?
#
loop_
_entity_poly.entity_id
_entity_poly.type
_entity_poly.pdbx_seq_one_letter_code
_entity_poly.pdbx_strand_id
1 'polypeptide(L)'
;MNSSSVSVSRFGRLWRVLAVLGAVVVLATAAFHLTGYADARGAGQRAGGWYARVFPALWAGFSLTLAIGAFGALWASLRPAAGSRGLLGLSAVLLWANAALLFAYVGNFGGAWLLALGALAISAAWLLAPHAT
;
A
#
# COMPACT_ATOMS: atom_id res chain seq x y z
N MET A 1 27.22 30.27 -4.31
CA MET A 1 26.74 29.05 -5.00
C MET A 1 25.48 28.54 -4.31
N ASN A 2 24.41 28.37 -5.08
CA ASN A 2 23.04 28.06 -4.69
C ASN A 2 22.87 26.77 -3.85
N SER A 3 22.74 26.88 -2.53
CA SER A 3 22.29 25.77 -1.68
C SER A 3 20.77 25.53 -1.77
N SER A 4 20.00 26.55 -2.11
CA SER A 4 18.53 26.53 -2.20
C SER A 4 17.99 25.76 -3.42
N SER A 5 18.64 25.83 -4.59
CA SER A 5 18.17 25.10 -5.79
C SER A 5 18.40 23.58 -5.69
N VAL A 6 19.44 23.15 -4.97
CA VAL A 6 19.77 21.73 -4.79
C VAL A 6 18.73 21.05 -3.89
N SER A 7 18.30 21.72 -2.80
CA SER A 7 17.30 21.22 -1.85
C SER A 7 15.97 20.88 -2.53
N VAL A 8 15.40 21.82 -3.29
CA VAL A 8 14.10 21.66 -3.96
C VAL A 8 14.09 20.47 -4.94
N SER A 9 15.21 20.27 -5.65
CA SER A 9 15.35 19.15 -6.60
C SER A 9 15.48 17.77 -5.93
N ARG A 10 15.98 17.71 -4.69
CA ARG A 10 16.14 16.47 -3.91
C ARG A 10 14.82 16.05 -3.29
N PHE A 11 14.10 16.98 -2.66
CA PHE A 11 12.78 16.72 -2.10
C PHE A 11 11.76 16.34 -3.18
N GLY A 12 11.82 16.99 -4.36
CA GLY A 12 10.96 16.65 -5.49
C GLY A 12 11.19 15.26 -6.09
N ARG A 13 12.39 14.68 -5.93
CA ARG A 13 12.69 13.30 -6.36
C ARG A 13 12.43 12.27 -5.26
N LEU A 14 12.67 12.61 -4.00
CA LEU A 14 12.57 11.70 -2.86
C LEU A 14 11.15 11.13 -2.70
N TRP A 15 10.10 11.96 -2.77
CA TRP A 15 8.73 11.47 -2.64
C TRP A 15 8.34 10.49 -3.75
N ARG A 16 8.85 10.68 -4.98
CA ARG A 16 8.61 9.76 -6.11
C ARG A 16 9.27 8.41 -5.86
N VAL A 17 10.52 8.43 -5.41
CA VAL A 17 11.26 7.21 -5.06
C VAL A 17 10.52 6.43 -3.97
N LEU A 18 10.07 7.12 -2.91
CA LEU A 18 9.31 6.48 -1.83
C LEU A 18 7.96 5.93 -2.30
N ALA A 19 7.26 6.64 -3.19
CA ALA A 19 6.01 6.15 -3.79
C ALA A 19 6.24 4.88 -4.62
N VAL A 20 7.29 4.84 -5.45
CA VAL A 20 7.65 3.68 -6.27
C VAL A 20 8.08 2.51 -5.39
N LEU A 21 8.97 2.73 -4.42
CA LEU A 21 9.40 1.69 -3.49
C LEU A 21 8.22 1.11 -2.70
N GLY A 22 7.34 1.98 -2.19
CA GLY A 22 6.13 1.55 -1.51
C GLY A 22 5.21 0.73 -2.42
N ALA A 23 5.00 1.15 -3.66
CA ALA A 23 4.21 0.39 -4.62
C ALA A 23 4.83 -0.98 -4.94
N VAL A 24 6.16 -1.07 -5.10
CA VAL A 24 6.87 -2.34 -5.31
C VAL A 24 6.69 -3.27 -4.12
N VAL A 25 6.80 -2.76 -2.88
CA VAL A 25 6.57 -3.55 -1.67
C VAL A 25 5.13 -4.03 -1.58
N VAL A 26 4.15 -3.21 -1.96
CA VAL A 26 2.73 -3.62 -2.01
C VAL A 26 2.50 -4.70 -3.07
N LEU A 27 3.12 -4.59 -4.24
CA LEU A 27 3.04 -5.63 -5.29
C LEU A 27 3.73 -6.92 -4.85
N ALA A 28 4.89 -6.84 -4.18
CA ALA A 28 5.55 -8.00 -3.59
C ALA A 28 4.67 -8.64 -2.51
N THR A 29 3.97 -7.83 -1.71
CA THR A 29 2.97 -8.29 -0.76
C THR A 29 1.83 -9.00 -1.46
N ALA A 30 1.32 -8.47 -2.59
CA ALA A 30 0.27 -9.12 -3.37
C ALA A 30 0.73 -10.47 -3.96
N ALA A 31 1.99 -10.58 -4.40
CA ALA A 31 2.57 -11.84 -4.84
C ALA A 31 2.68 -12.85 -3.68
N PHE A 32 3.10 -12.39 -2.49
CA PHE A 32 3.13 -13.21 -1.27
C PHE A 32 1.72 -13.53 -0.74
N HIS A 33 0.74 -12.68 -1.03
CA HIS A 33 -0.66 -12.87 -0.70
C HIS A 33 -1.27 -14.02 -1.52
N LEU A 34 -0.76 -14.34 -2.71
CA LEU A 34 -1.20 -15.52 -3.45
C LEU A 34 -0.79 -16.83 -2.75
N THR A 35 0.38 -16.87 -2.12
CA THR A 35 0.88 -18.09 -1.46
C THR A 35 0.19 -18.36 -0.11
N GLY A 36 -0.29 -17.32 0.58
CA GLY A 36 -0.98 -17.44 1.87
C GLY A 36 -2.47 -17.82 1.81
N TYR A 37 -3.06 -17.98 0.62
CA TYR A 37 -4.51 -18.22 0.48
C TYR A 37 -4.96 -19.53 1.13
N ALA A 38 -4.18 -20.61 1.00
CA ALA A 38 -4.52 -21.91 1.57
C ALA A 38 -4.55 -21.87 3.10
N ASP A 39 -3.54 -21.24 3.71
CA ASP A 39 -3.41 -21.09 5.16
C ASP A 39 -4.52 -20.21 5.74
N ALA A 40 -4.78 -19.07 5.09
CA ALA A 40 -5.82 -18.15 5.53
C ALA A 40 -7.24 -18.70 5.32
N ARG A 41 -7.47 -19.49 4.26
CA ARG A 41 -8.73 -20.23 4.07
C ARG A 41 -8.92 -21.30 5.16
N GLY A 42 -7.85 -22.03 5.52
CA GLY A 42 -7.88 -23.03 6.59
C GLY A 42 -8.13 -22.41 7.98
N ALA A 43 -7.61 -21.22 8.24
CA ALA A 43 -7.97 -20.43 9.43
C ALA A 43 -9.45 -19.99 9.39
N GLY A 44 -9.92 -19.51 8.23
CA GLY A 44 -11.29 -19.07 8.04
C GLY A 44 -12.34 -20.18 8.17
N GLN A 45 -12.02 -21.40 7.76
CA GLN A 45 -12.88 -22.57 7.97
C GLN A 45 -13.05 -22.90 9.46
N ARG A 46 -12.00 -22.71 10.27
CA ARG A 46 -12.05 -22.87 11.73
C ARG A 46 -12.84 -21.77 12.43
N ALA A 47 -12.99 -20.60 11.80
CA ALA A 47 -13.78 -19.48 12.30
C ALA A 47 -15.30 -19.60 12.03
N GLY A 48 -15.73 -20.56 11.21
CA GLY A 48 -17.15 -20.89 11.00
C GLY A 48 -17.63 -20.88 9.54
N GLY A 49 -18.76 -21.53 9.28
CA GLY A 49 -19.28 -21.78 7.92
C GLY A 49 -19.72 -20.54 7.14
N TRP A 50 -20.08 -19.44 7.81
CA TRP A 50 -20.33 -18.16 7.12
C TRP A 50 -19.03 -17.56 6.58
N TYR A 51 -17.99 -17.51 7.41
CA TYR A 51 -16.69 -16.93 7.04
C TYR A 51 -16.05 -17.73 5.88
N ALA A 52 -16.12 -19.06 5.92
CA ALA A 52 -15.65 -19.91 4.82
C ALA A 52 -16.32 -19.60 3.46
N ARG A 53 -17.59 -19.16 3.45
CA ARG A 53 -18.32 -18.80 2.22
C ARG A 53 -17.92 -17.43 1.68
N VAL A 54 -17.71 -16.44 2.55
CA VAL A 54 -17.39 -15.06 2.14
C VAL A 54 -15.89 -14.81 1.95
N PHE A 55 -15.04 -15.68 2.52
CA PHE A 55 -13.59 -15.53 2.47
C PHE A 55 -12.99 -15.36 1.06
N PRO A 56 -13.40 -16.12 0.02
CA PRO A 56 -12.88 -15.91 -1.34
C PRO A 56 -13.19 -14.51 -1.89
N ALA A 57 -14.39 -13.99 -1.62
CA ALA A 57 -14.78 -12.65 -2.05
C ALA A 57 -13.99 -11.56 -1.29
N LEU A 58 -13.79 -11.75 0.02
CA LEU A 58 -12.94 -10.85 0.83
C LEU A 58 -11.50 -10.87 0.33
N TRP A 59 -10.95 -12.05 0.00
CA TRP A 59 -9.58 -12.21 -0.52
C TRP A 59 -9.38 -11.55 -1.89
N ALA A 60 -10.38 -11.68 -2.76
CA ALA A 60 -10.38 -10.99 -4.05
C ALA A 60 -10.47 -9.47 -3.88
N GLY A 61 -11.35 -9.00 -2.99
CA GLY A 61 -11.46 -7.57 -2.65
C GLY A 61 -10.16 -7.01 -2.06
N PHE A 62 -9.49 -7.79 -1.21
CA PHE A 62 -8.17 -7.46 -0.68
C PHE A 62 -7.14 -7.32 -1.80
N SER A 63 -7.07 -8.30 -2.70
CA SER A 63 -6.15 -8.27 -3.84
C SER A 63 -6.39 -7.07 -4.76
N LEU A 64 -7.65 -6.73 -5.02
CA LEU A 64 -8.03 -5.58 -5.81
C LEU A 64 -7.61 -4.26 -5.14
N THR A 65 -7.82 -4.13 -3.83
CA THR A 65 -7.47 -2.89 -3.11
C THR A 65 -5.95 -2.72 -2.96
N LEU A 66 -5.18 -3.81 -2.84
CA LEU A 66 -3.71 -3.77 -2.96
C LEU A 66 -3.28 -3.24 -4.33
N ALA A 67 -3.88 -3.75 -5.40
CA ALA A 67 -3.57 -3.31 -6.77
C ALA A 67 -3.92 -1.82 -6.95
N ILE A 68 -5.11 -1.39 -6.53
CA ILE A 68 -5.52 0.03 -6.59
C ILE A 68 -4.54 0.91 -5.81
N GLY A 69 -4.15 0.50 -4.59
CA GLY A 69 -3.19 1.24 -3.78
C GLY A 69 -1.82 1.38 -4.46
N ALA A 70 -1.27 0.28 -4.97
CA ALA A 70 0.02 0.24 -5.66
C ALA A 70 0.02 1.04 -6.96
N PHE A 71 -0.97 0.82 -7.84
CA PHE A 71 -1.09 1.54 -9.10
C PHE A 71 -1.41 3.02 -8.88
N GLY A 72 -2.18 3.37 -7.84
CA GLY A 72 -2.39 4.76 -7.44
C GLY A 72 -1.10 5.47 -7.05
N ALA A 73 -0.23 4.80 -6.29
CA ALA A 73 1.09 5.34 -5.92
C ALA A 73 2.04 5.45 -7.13
N LEU A 74 2.06 4.43 -8.02
CA LEU A 74 2.83 4.50 -9.27
C LEU A 74 2.33 5.63 -10.17
N TRP A 75 1.02 5.74 -10.37
CA TRP A 75 0.42 6.81 -11.16
C TRP A 75 0.74 8.19 -10.58
N ALA A 76 0.67 8.35 -9.25
CA ALA A 76 1.08 9.58 -8.59
C ALA A 76 2.56 9.90 -8.86
N SER A 77 3.44 8.89 -8.91
CA SER A 77 4.87 9.05 -9.18
C SER A 77 5.21 9.46 -10.61
N LEU A 78 4.28 9.33 -11.56
CA LEU A 78 4.46 9.70 -12.98
C LEU A 78 3.90 11.09 -13.32
N ARG A 79 3.10 11.69 -12.44
CA ARG A 79 2.38 12.94 -12.71
C ARG A 79 3.08 14.19 -12.15
N PRO A 80 2.66 15.40 -12.57
CA PRO A 80 3.07 16.64 -11.92
C PRO A 80 2.67 16.66 -10.45
N ALA A 81 3.53 17.22 -9.61
CA ALA A 81 3.46 17.05 -8.16
C ALA A 81 2.18 17.61 -7.52
N ALA A 82 1.60 18.69 -8.07
CA ALA A 82 0.39 19.32 -7.57
C ALA A 82 -0.84 18.39 -7.55
N GLY A 83 -0.89 17.36 -8.40
CA GLY A 83 -1.99 16.38 -8.46
C GLY A 83 -1.74 15.06 -7.71
N SER A 84 -0.53 14.85 -7.18
CA SER A 84 -0.09 13.55 -6.68
C SER A 84 -0.45 13.29 -5.21
N ARG A 85 -0.60 14.36 -4.41
CA ARG A 85 -0.76 14.25 -2.96
C ARG A 85 -2.07 13.54 -2.56
N GLY A 86 -3.19 13.84 -3.23
CA GLY A 86 -4.47 13.19 -2.97
C GLY A 86 -4.44 11.69 -3.25
N LEU A 87 -3.82 11.29 -4.38
CA LEU A 87 -3.65 9.88 -4.74
C LEU A 87 -2.78 9.12 -3.74
N LEU A 88 -1.64 9.70 -3.35
CA LEU A 88 -0.76 9.08 -2.35
C LEU A 88 -1.45 8.95 -0.99
N GLY A 89 -2.21 9.96 -0.57
CA GLY A 89 -2.99 9.92 0.67
C GLY A 89 -4.06 8.82 0.65
N LEU A 90 -4.84 8.74 -0.44
CA LEU A 90 -5.85 7.69 -0.59
C LEU A 90 -5.22 6.29 -0.63
N SER A 91 -4.13 6.11 -1.38
CA SER A 91 -3.36 4.86 -1.41
C SER A 91 -2.85 4.48 -0.02
N ALA A 92 -2.28 5.43 0.74
CA ALA A 92 -1.79 5.16 2.09
C ALA A 92 -2.91 4.71 3.03
N VAL A 93 -4.05 5.42 3.07
CA VAL A 93 -5.20 5.08 3.92
C VAL A 93 -5.75 3.70 3.57
N LEU A 94 -5.92 3.43 2.27
CA LEU A 94 -6.43 2.14 1.80
C LEU A 94 -5.51 0.98 2.22
N LEU A 95 -4.20 1.15 2.08
CA LEU A 95 -3.23 0.12 2.44
C LEU A 95 -3.11 -0.07 3.96
N TRP A 96 -3.23 0.99 4.75
CA TRP A 96 -3.29 0.90 6.21
C TRP A 96 -4.53 0.16 6.69
N ALA A 97 -5.70 0.46 6.12
CA ALA A 97 -6.95 -0.25 6.44
C ALA A 97 -6.81 -1.75 6.14
N ASN A 98 -6.19 -2.09 5.01
CA ASN A 98 -5.90 -3.47 4.64
C ASN A 98 -4.89 -4.15 5.58
N ALA A 99 -3.80 -3.46 5.96
CA ALA A 99 -2.85 -3.99 6.93
C ALA A 99 -3.52 -4.26 8.28
N ALA A 100 -4.34 -3.33 8.77
CA ALA A 100 -5.10 -3.48 10.01
C ALA A 100 -6.06 -4.68 9.96
N LEU A 101 -6.78 -4.87 8.84
CA LEU A 101 -7.65 -6.03 8.63
C LEU A 101 -6.85 -7.33 8.62
N LEU A 102 -5.69 -7.39 7.94
CA LEU A 102 -4.84 -8.58 7.97
C LEU A 102 -4.36 -8.91 9.38
N PHE A 103 -3.91 -7.91 10.15
CA PHE A 103 -3.51 -8.13 11.54
C PHE A 103 -4.68 -8.60 12.40
N ALA A 104 -5.89 -8.08 12.19
CA ALA A 104 -7.07 -8.48 12.94
C ALA A 104 -7.53 -9.91 12.62
N TYR A 105 -7.48 -10.33 11.35
CA TYR A 105 -8.00 -11.64 10.93
C TYR A 105 -6.96 -12.76 10.89
N VAL A 106 -5.73 -12.46 10.46
CA VAL A 106 -4.66 -13.44 10.24
C VAL A 106 -3.60 -13.36 11.35
N GLY A 107 -3.55 -12.25 12.10
CA GLY A 107 -2.58 -12.06 13.16
C GLY A 107 -1.20 -11.69 12.63
N ASN A 108 -0.16 -12.20 13.28
CA ASN A 108 1.22 -11.85 13.00
C ASN A 108 1.75 -12.61 11.75
N PHE A 109 1.43 -12.12 10.56
CA PHE A 109 1.79 -12.71 9.28
C PHE A 109 2.78 -11.83 8.50
N GLY A 110 3.77 -12.44 7.84
CA GLY A 110 4.81 -11.72 7.10
C GLY A 110 4.26 -10.76 6.02
N GLY A 111 3.18 -11.15 5.34
CA GLY A 111 2.53 -10.28 4.35
C GLY A 111 1.85 -9.04 4.97
N ALA A 112 1.38 -9.12 6.22
CA ALA A 112 0.81 -7.96 6.92
C ALA A 112 1.89 -6.92 7.23
N TRP A 113 3.08 -7.36 7.64
CA TRP A 113 4.23 -6.48 7.86
C TRP A 113 4.76 -5.87 6.57
N LEU A 114 4.88 -6.66 5.51
CA LEU A 114 5.27 -6.14 4.20
C LEU A 114 4.28 -5.08 3.71
N LEU A 115 2.97 -5.30 3.90
CA LEU A 115 1.96 -4.30 3.58
C LEU A 115 2.13 -3.01 4.38
N ALA A 116 2.35 -3.13 5.69
CA ALA A 116 2.55 -1.99 6.58
C ALA A 116 3.80 -1.18 6.19
N LEU A 117 4.89 -1.85 5.81
CA LEU A 117 6.10 -1.18 5.30
C LEU A 117 5.83 -0.44 3.99
N GLY A 118 5.06 -1.05 3.06
CA GLY A 118 4.63 -0.38 1.83
C GLY A 118 3.75 0.84 2.12
N ALA A 119 2.80 0.72 3.05
CA ALA A 119 1.93 1.80 3.48
C ALA A 119 2.72 2.94 4.16
N LEU A 120 3.73 2.63 4.96
CA LEU A 120 4.64 3.61 5.57
C LEU A 120 5.43 4.39 4.50
N ALA A 121 6.00 3.70 3.51
CA ALA A 121 6.74 4.34 2.42
C ALA A 121 5.83 5.28 1.61
N ILE A 122 4.60 4.87 1.30
CA ILE A 122 3.61 5.71 0.60
C ILE A 122 3.14 6.87 1.48
N SER A 123 2.99 6.66 2.80
CA SER A 123 2.66 7.73 3.76
C SER A 123 3.77 8.78 3.81
N ALA A 124 5.04 8.36 3.83
CA ALA A 124 6.18 9.26 3.77
C ALA A 124 6.22 10.03 2.43
N ALA A 125 5.94 9.35 1.31
CA ALA A 125 5.80 10.00 0.02
C ALA A 125 4.67 11.05 0.02
N TRP A 126 3.52 10.73 0.62
CA TRP A 126 2.39 11.65 0.77
C TRP A 126 2.77 12.90 1.56
N LEU A 127 3.42 12.73 2.72
CA LEU A 127 3.86 13.84 3.56
C LEU A 127 4.82 14.79 2.83
N LEU A 128 5.73 14.23 2.04
CA LEU A 128 6.74 14.96 1.28
C LEU A 128 6.24 15.49 -0.08
N ALA A 129 5.08 15.05 -0.57
CA ALA A 129 4.54 15.49 -1.84
C ALA A 129 4.13 16.98 -1.77
N PRO A 130 4.51 17.81 -2.76
CA PRO A 130 4.15 19.23 -2.81
C PRO A 130 2.65 19.48 -2.69
N HIS A 131 2.27 20.55 -2.01
CA HIS A 131 0.88 21.02 -1.97
C HIS A 131 0.54 21.73 -3.28
N ALA A 132 -0.66 21.51 -3.81
CA ALA A 132 -1.20 22.39 -4.84
C ALA A 132 -1.40 23.77 -4.21
N THR A 133 -0.65 24.75 -4.69
CA THR A 133 -0.82 26.18 -4.40
C THR A 133 -1.95 26.74 -5.23
#